data_AF-A0A1J5PN32-F1
#
_entry.id   AF-A0A1J5PN32-F1
#
_cell.length_a   1.000
_cell.length_b   1.000
_cell.length_c   1.000
_cell.angle_alpha   90.00
_cell.angle_beta   90.00
_cell.angle_gamma   90.00
#
_symmetry.space_group_name_H-M   'P 1'
#
loop_
_entity.id
_entity.type
_entity.pdbx_description
1 polymer ?
#
loop_
_entity_poly.entity_id
_entity_poly.type
_entity_poly.pdbx_seq_one_letter_code
_entity_poly.pdbx_strand_id
1 'polypeptide(L)' 'MSDEPWLESLQTLCERFAHLGIGADIAALSLIELWGLYRYLSHLADS' A
#
# COMPACT_ATOMS: atom_id res chain seq x y z
N MET A 1 4.31 -20.39 -6.32
CA MET A 1 4.02 -19.04 -6.83
C MET A 1 4.31 -18.11 -5.69
N SER A 2 5.59 -17.80 -5.51
CA SER A 2 6.07 -17.12 -4.32
C SER A 2 5.84 -15.64 -4.47
N ASP A 3 5.01 -15.14 -3.56
CA ASP A 3 5.16 -13.91 -2.81
C ASP A 3 5.44 -12.68 -3.66
N GLU A 4 4.42 -11.83 -3.78
CA GLU A 4 4.57 -10.45 -4.15
C GLU A 4 5.02 -9.68 -2.90
N PRO A 5 6.35 -9.56 -2.61
CA PRO A 5 6.84 -8.95 -1.36
C PRO A 5 6.40 -7.48 -1.21
N TRP A 6 5.99 -6.87 -2.32
CA TRP A 6 5.45 -5.53 -2.36
C TRP A 6 4.06 -5.43 -1.71
N LEU A 7 3.24 -6.50 -1.70
CA LEU A 7 1.93 -6.50 -1.04
C LEU A 7 2.06 -6.51 0.49
N GLU A 8 2.98 -7.30 1.05
CA GLU A 8 3.29 -7.26 2.48
C GLU A 8 3.88 -5.89 2.88
N SER A 9 4.75 -5.35 2.03
CA SER A 9 5.30 -4.01 2.21
C SER A 9 4.20 -2.93 2.12
N LEU A 10 3.24 -3.10 1.21
CA LEU A 10 2.08 -2.22 1.09
C LEU A 10 1.23 -2.28 2.36
N GLN A 11 0.97 -3.46 2.92
CA GLN A 11 0.23 -3.58 4.18
C GLN A 11 0.91 -2.83 5.31
N THR A 12 2.23 -3.00 5.46
CA THR A 12 3.04 -2.26 6.45
C THR A 12 2.98 -0.75 6.23
N LEU A 13 3.04 -0.28 4.97
CA LEU A 13 2.93 1.13 4.64
C LEU A 13 1.53 1.68 4.94
N CYS A 14 0.47 0.95 4.62
CA CYS A 14 -0.90 1.34 4.93
C CYS A 14 -1.12 1.47 6.44
N GLU A 15 -0.57 0.56 7.25
CA GLU A 15 -0.59 0.67 8.72
C GLU A 15 0.18 1.92 9.20
N ARG A 16 1.39 2.15 8.68
CA ARG A 16 2.21 3.34 9.00
C ARG A 16 1.48 4.65 8.68
N PHE A 17 0.74 4.67 7.57
CA PHE A 17 0.02 5.85 7.07
C PHE A 17 -1.49 5.80 7.37
N ALA A 18 -1.95 4.93 8.29
CA ALA A 18 -3.37 4.79 8.61
C ALA A 18 -4.01 6.11 9.12
N HIS A 19 -3.21 6.98 9.73
CA HIS A 19 -3.60 8.32 10.17
C HIS A 19 -4.05 9.25 9.03
N LEU A 20 -3.71 8.93 7.77
CA LEU A 20 -4.18 9.65 6.58
C LEU A 20 -5.57 9.18 6.10
N GLY A 21 -6.19 8.22 6.79
CA GLY A 21 -7.49 7.67 6.41
C GLY A 21 -7.43 6.55 5.35
N ILE A 22 -6.24 6.00 5.10
CA ILE A 22 -6.01 4.90 4.16
C ILE A 22 -6.42 3.59 4.85
N GLY A 23 -7.68 3.17 4.69
CA GLY A 23 -8.13 1.94 5.34
C GLY A 23 -9.53 1.46 4.96
N ALA A 24 -10.44 2.34 4.55
CA ALA A 24 -11.84 1.95 4.35
C ALA A 24 -12.06 1.01 3.16
N ASP A 25 -11.26 1.10 2.08
CA ASP A 25 -11.60 0.43 0.80
C ASP A 25 -10.40 -0.18 0.06
N ILE A 26 -9.28 -0.47 0.74
CA ILE A 26 -8.08 -1.04 0.09
C ILE A 26 -8.40 -2.37 -0.60
N ALA A 27 -9.30 -3.18 -0.01
CA ALA A 27 -9.74 -4.45 -0.58
C ALA A 27 -10.59 -4.31 -1.85
N ALA A 28 -11.13 -3.11 -2.12
CA ALA A 28 -11.88 -2.82 -3.34
C ALA A 28 -10.99 -2.36 -4.51
N LEU A 29 -9.72 -2.07 -4.24
CA LEU A 29 -8.76 -1.63 -5.25
C LEU A 29 -8.35 -2.81 -6.15
N SER A 30 -8.27 -2.53 -7.44
CA SER A 30 -7.63 -3.42 -8.40
C SER A 30 -6.12 -3.53 -8.15
N LEU A 31 -5.49 -4.57 -8.72
CA LEU A 31 -4.05 -4.80 -8.58
C LEU A 31 -3.22 -3.59 -9.07
N ILE A 32 -3.66 -2.90 -10.12
CA ILE A 32 -2.97 -1.71 -10.64
C ILE A 32 -3.10 -0.49 -9.71
N GLU A 33 -4.24 -0.35 -9.04
CA GLU A 33 -4.46 0.70 -8.04
C GLU A 33 -3.65 0.42 -6.77
N LEU A 34 -3.58 -0.84 -6.32
CA LEU A 34 -2.71 -1.26 -5.22
C LEU A 34 -1.24 -0.98 -5.53
N TRP A 35 -0.79 -1.24 -6.76
CA TRP A 35 0.57 -0.92 -7.19
C TRP A 35 0.84 0.58 -7.17
N GLY A 36 -0.10 1.40 -7.64
CA GLY A 36 -0.01 2.86 -7.57
C GLY A 36 0.08 3.37 -6.13
N LEU A 37 -0.76 2.83 -5.24
CA LEU A 37 -0.75 3.14 -3.81
C LEU A 37 0.58 2.76 -3.16
N TYR A 38 1.10 1.56 -3.44
CA TYR A 38 2.42 1.12 -2.98
C TYR A 38 3.50 2.12 -3.38
N ARG A 39 3.57 2.49 -4.66
CA ARG A 39 4.57 3.45 -5.17
C ARG A 39 4.47 4.81 -4.48
N TYR A 40 3.24 5.30 -4.26
CA TYR A 40 3.00 6.56 -3.59
C TYR A 40 3.46 6.52 -2.13
N LEU A 41 3.07 5.49 -1.37
CA LEU A 41 3.44 5.37 0.04
C LEU A 41 4.91 5.07 0.24
N SER A 42 5.55 4.31 -0.65
CA SER A 42 7.01 4.12 -0.62
C SER A 42 7.73 5.45 -0.79
N HIS A 43 7.33 6.28 -1.76
CA HIS A 43 7.94 7.59 -1.96
C HIS A 43 7.73 8.52 -0.75
N LEU A 44 6.54 8.49 -0.16
CA LEU A 44 6.22 9.25 1.04
C LEU A 44 7.04 8.79 2.26
N ALA A 45 7.38 7.50 2.35
CA ALA A 45 8.19 6.95 3.43
C ALA A 45 9.68 7.32 3.35
N ASP A 46 10.18 7.59 2.13
CA ASP A 46 11.56 8.00 1.84
C ASP A 46 11.78 9.52 1.87
N SER A 47 10.72 10.30 2.06
CA SER A 47 10.73 11.78 2.17
C SER A 47 10.85 12.24 3.62
#